data_AF-A0A2H1MYI8-F1
#
_entry.id   AF-A0A2H1MYI8-F1
#
_cell.length_a   1.000
_cell.length_b   1.000
_cell.length_c   1.000
_cell.angle_alpha   90.00
_cell.angle_beta   90.00
_cell.angle_gamma   90.00
#
_symmetry.space_group_name_H-M   'P 1'
#
loop_
_entity.id
_entity.type
_entity.pdbx_description
1 polymer ?
#
loop_
_entity_poly.entity_id
_entity_poly.type
_entity_poly.pdbx_seq_one_letter_code
_entity_poly.pdbx_strand_id
1 'polypeptide(L)'
;MQKNSELLLNKMSKAYMDPEVEEIPELQKYLLICASKLNNDESYSKVVVELSSKISAYYLRHHNVPKSVLEVYNFIKSEVPAGKIDAAEMRKHVMGLAILSFPINFGPF
;
A
#
# COMPACT_ATOMS: atom_id res chain seq x y z
N MET A 1 -6.46 19.94 -1.38
CA MET A 1 -5.55 18.80 -1.12
C MET A 1 -6.16 17.60 -1.83
N GLN A 2 -5.62 17.12 -2.96
CA GLN A 2 -6.28 16.06 -3.76
C GLN A 2 -5.33 15.22 -4.64
N LYS A 3 -4.19 15.79 -5.06
CA LYS A 3 -3.27 15.15 -6.02
C LYS A 3 -2.74 13.76 -5.60
N ASN A 4 -2.48 13.54 -4.32
CA ASN A 4 -1.86 12.29 -3.87
C ASN A 4 -2.85 11.13 -3.74
N SER A 5 -4.07 11.40 -3.25
CA SER A 5 -5.14 10.41 -3.20
C SER A 5 -5.51 9.92 -4.59
N GLU A 6 -5.61 10.82 -5.56
CA GLU A 6 -5.85 10.47 -6.97
C GLU A 6 -4.72 9.66 -7.58
N LEU A 7 -3.45 10.00 -7.28
CA LEU A 7 -2.29 9.24 -7.74
C LEU A 7 -2.27 7.83 -7.13
N LEU A 8 -2.58 7.69 -5.84
CA LEU A 8 -2.68 6.39 -5.18
C LEU A 8 -3.82 5.56 -5.79
N LEU A 9 -5.00 6.15 -5.97
CA LEU A 9 -6.14 5.50 -6.64
C LEU A 9 -5.76 5.00 -8.03
N ASN A 10 -5.11 5.83 -8.84
CA ASN A 10 -4.70 5.44 -10.19
C ASN A 10 -3.71 4.27 -10.16
N LYS A 11 -2.72 4.31 -9.26
CA LYS A 11 -1.78 3.19 -9.06
C LYS A 11 -2.49 1.91 -8.60
N MET A 12 -3.44 2.03 -7.69
CA MET A 12 -4.23 0.89 -7.22
C MET A 12 -5.12 0.31 -8.32
N SER A 13 -5.75 1.15 -9.14
CA SER A 13 -6.54 0.72 -10.30
C SER A 13 -5.67 -0.01 -11.32
N LYS A 14 -4.48 0.50 -11.61
CA LYS A 14 -3.52 -0.20 -12.50
C LYS A 14 -3.10 -1.55 -11.93
N ALA A 15 -2.79 -1.62 -10.64
CA ALA A 15 -2.44 -2.88 -9.99
C ALA A 15 -3.61 -3.86 -9.95
N TYR A 16 -4.84 -3.37 -9.80
CA TYR A 16 -6.04 -4.20 -9.81
C TYR A 16 -6.31 -4.85 -11.18
N MET A 17 -5.96 -4.16 -12.27
CA MET A 17 -6.09 -4.64 -13.65
C MET A 17 -4.91 -5.51 -14.11
N ASP A 18 -3.93 -5.75 -13.25
CA ASP A 18 -2.78 -6.60 -13.57
C ASP A 18 -3.20 -8.08 -13.55
N PRO A 19 -2.92 -8.87 -14.61
CA PRO A 19 -3.24 -10.29 -14.65
C PRO A 19 -2.67 -11.09 -13.46
N GLU A 20 -1.47 -10.76 -12.99
CA GLU A 20 -0.85 -11.44 -11.85
C GLU A 20 -1.60 -11.16 -10.54
N VAL A 21 -2.29 -10.02 -10.45
CA VAL A 21 -3.11 -9.62 -9.30
C VAL A 21 -4.52 -10.20 -9.40
N GLU A 22 -5.05 -10.33 -10.61
CA GLU A 22 -6.33 -10.99 -10.88
C GLU A 22 -6.31 -12.47 -10.45
N GLU A 23 -5.17 -13.14 -10.63
CA GLU A 23 -4.94 -14.50 -10.13
C GLU A 23 -4.83 -14.59 -8.59
N ILE A 24 -4.79 -13.45 -7.88
CA ILE A 24 -4.66 -13.38 -6.43
C ILE A 24 -5.86 -12.62 -5.82
N PRO A 25 -6.97 -13.32 -5.53
CA PRO A 25 -8.20 -12.71 -5.03
C PRO A 25 -8.00 -11.94 -3.71
N GLU A 26 -7.04 -12.35 -2.88
CA GLU A 26 -6.76 -11.66 -1.60
C GLU A 26 -6.21 -10.25 -1.85
N LEU A 27 -5.23 -10.10 -2.74
CA LEU A 27 -4.64 -8.80 -3.08
C LEU A 27 -5.62 -7.93 -3.85
N GLN A 28 -6.34 -8.51 -4.81
CA GLN A 28 -7.34 -7.81 -5.61
C GLN A 28 -8.45 -7.23 -4.71
N LYS A 29 -8.91 -8.01 -3.71
CA LYS A 29 -9.90 -7.56 -2.72
C LYS A 29 -9.37 -6.41 -1.86
N TYR A 30 -8.12 -6.47 -1.40
CA TYR A 30 -7.54 -5.39 -0.58
C TYR A 30 -7.38 -4.08 -1.37
N LEU A 31 -6.95 -4.16 -2.63
CA LEU A 31 -6.88 -2.99 -3.51
C LEU A 31 -8.26 -2.35 -3.67
N LEU A 32 -9.30 -3.13 -3.93
CA LEU A 32 -10.66 -2.60 -4.10
C LEU A 32 -11.21 -1.97 -2.80
N ILE A 33 -11.01 -2.62 -1.65
CA ILE A 33 -11.45 -2.10 -0.35
C ILE A 33 -10.77 -0.77 -0.05
N CYS A 34 -9.45 -0.70 -0.16
CA CYS A 34 -8.70 0.52 0.13
C CYS A 34 -9.03 1.64 -0.87
N ALA A 35 -9.26 1.34 -2.15
CA ALA A 35 -9.67 2.33 -3.14
C ALA A 35 -11.07 2.88 -2.83
N SER A 36 -12.00 2.01 -2.42
CA SER A 36 -13.35 2.41 -2.02
C SER A 36 -13.34 3.29 -0.78
N LYS A 37 -12.50 2.95 0.21
CA LYS A 37 -12.32 3.77 1.42
C LYS A 37 -11.79 5.17 1.09
N LEU A 38 -10.83 5.23 0.17
CA LEU A 38 -10.25 6.49 -0.27
C LEU A 38 -11.23 7.37 -1.05
N ASN A 39 -12.16 6.76 -1.80
CA ASN A 39 -13.26 7.47 -2.46
C ASN A 39 -14.36 7.96 -1.50
N ASN A 40 -14.50 7.33 -0.32
CA ASN A 40 -15.50 7.70 0.70
C ASN A 40 -14.96 8.72 1.72
N ASP A 41 -13.98 9.54 1.33
CA ASP A 41 -13.32 10.55 2.19
C ASP A 41 -12.72 9.97 3.49
N GLU A 42 -12.40 8.67 3.53
CA GLU A 42 -11.65 8.10 4.66
C GLU A 42 -10.24 8.69 4.70
N SER A 43 -9.70 8.87 5.90
CA SER A 43 -8.38 9.48 6.10
C SER A 43 -7.31 8.79 5.27
N TYR A 44 -6.65 9.56 4.40
CA TYR A 44 -5.57 9.10 3.52
C TYR A 44 -4.52 8.27 4.28
N SER A 45 -4.06 8.77 5.43
CA SER A 45 -3.07 8.09 6.26
C SER A 45 -3.56 6.73 6.73
N LYS A 46 -4.85 6.60 7.07
CA LYS A 46 -5.43 5.32 7.53
C LYS A 46 -5.50 4.30 6.40
N VAL A 47 -5.97 4.72 5.21
CA VAL A 47 -6.03 3.85 4.02
C VAL A 47 -4.62 3.36 3.64
N VAL A 48 -3.65 4.26 3.65
CA VAL A 48 -2.26 3.95 3.31
C VAL A 48 -1.61 2.99 4.32
N VAL A 49 -1.84 3.19 5.62
CA VAL A 49 -1.39 2.27 6.69
C VAL A 49 -2.02 0.89 6.52
N GLU A 50 -3.31 0.83 6.24
CA GLU A 50 -4.02 -0.44 6.06
C GLU A 50 -3.52 -1.19 4.82
N LEU A 51 -3.38 -0.49 3.69
CA LEU A 51 -2.93 -1.10 2.43
C LEU A 51 -1.51 -1.64 2.54
N SER A 52 -0.59 -0.83 3.08
CA SER A 52 0.80 -1.25 3.29
C SER A 52 0.90 -2.44 4.24
N SER A 53 0.14 -2.42 5.33
CA SER A 53 0.00 -3.53 6.28
C SER A 53 -0.45 -4.83 5.61
N LYS A 54 -1.48 -4.76 4.75
CA LYS A 54 -1.98 -5.95 4.01
C LYS A 54 -0.96 -6.50 3.01
N ILE A 55 -0.27 -5.62 2.27
CA ILE A 55 0.76 -6.03 1.31
C ILE A 55 1.94 -6.69 2.04
N SER A 56 2.41 -6.11 3.15
CA SER A 56 3.47 -6.69 3.96
C SER A 56 3.06 -8.05 4.55
N ALA A 57 1.84 -8.17 5.09
CA ALA A 57 1.35 -9.43 5.62
C ALA A 57 1.26 -10.52 4.54
N TYR A 58 0.84 -10.16 3.33
CA TYR A 58 0.82 -11.08 2.20
C TYR A 58 2.23 -11.53 1.82
N TYR A 59 3.18 -10.59 1.70
CA TYR A 59 4.59 -10.92 1.42
C TYR A 59 5.21 -11.84 2.47
N LEU A 60 4.89 -11.66 3.76
CA LEU A 60 5.41 -12.53 4.82
C LEU A 60 4.87 -13.96 4.74
N ARG A 61 3.68 -14.17 4.16
CA ARG A 61 3.07 -15.51 4.01
C ARG A 61 3.48 -16.20 2.71
N HIS A 62 3.59 -15.43 1.63
CA HIS A 62 3.75 -15.98 0.28
C HIS A 62 5.13 -15.72 -0.34
N HIS A 63 5.91 -14.79 0.23
CA HIS A 63 7.22 -14.34 -0.28
C HIS A 63 7.25 -13.91 -1.75
N ASN A 64 6.08 -13.72 -2.35
CA ASN A 64 5.89 -13.27 -3.72
C ASN A 64 4.81 -12.20 -3.71
N VAL A 65 5.06 -11.05 -4.35
CA VAL A 65 4.09 -9.95 -4.52
C VAL A 65 4.23 -9.47 -5.95
N PRO A 66 3.12 -9.39 -6.73
CA PRO A 66 3.16 -8.86 -8.09
C PRO A 66 3.80 -7.48 -8.14
N LYS A 67 4.56 -7.22 -9.21
CA LYS A 67 5.33 -5.98 -9.35
C LYS A 67 4.44 -4.73 -9.23
N SER A 68 3.24 -4.79 -9.79
CA SER A 68 2.28 -3.69 -9.78
C SER A 68 1.78 -3.34 -8.37
N VAL A 69 1.62 -4.33 -7.49
CA VAL A 69 1.25 -4.12 -6.07
C VAL A 69 2.43 -3.53 -5.29
N LEU A 70 3.63 -3.97 -5.63
CA LEU A 70 4.86 -3.48 -5.03
C LEU A 70 5.17 -2.03 -5.41
N GLU A 71 4.81 -1.59 -6.63
CA GLU A 71 4.85 -0.18 -7.02
C GLU A 71 3.91 0.70 -6.17
N VAL A 72 2.71 0.19 -5.82
CA VAL A 72 1.79 0.87 -4.90
C VAL A 72 2.42 1.00 -3.52
N TYR A 73 3.01 -0.08 -3.01
CA TYR A 73 3.71 -0.08 -1.71
C TYR A 73 4.90 0.89 -1.68
N ASN A 74 5.71 0.93 -2.74
CA ASN A 74 6.84 1.84 -2.84
C ASN A 74 6.42 3.30 -2.93
N PHE A 75 5.32 3.59 -3.64
CA PHE A 75 4.75 4.92 -3.68
C PHE A 75 4.34 5.37 -2.27
N ILE A 76 3.59 4.54 -1.55
CA ILE A 76 3.21 4.77 -0.15
C ILE A 76 4.44 5.07 0.71
N LYS A 77 5.47 4.21 0.62
CA LYS A 77 6.70 4.35 1.40
C LYS A 77 7.40 5.68 1.13
N SER A 78 7.41 6.15 -0.13
CA SER A 78 8.00 7.44 -0.49
C SER A 78 7.28 8.65 0.11
N GLU A 79 6.01 8.50 0.49
CA GLU A 79 5.20 9.59 1.06
C GLU A 79 5.31 9.71 2.58
N VAL A 80 5.81 8.68 3.26
CA VAL A 80 6.05 8.66 4.71
C VAL A 80 7.10 9.69 5.16
N PRO A 81 8.32 9.74 4.57
CA PRO A 81 9.32 10.74 4.93
C PRO A 81 8.95 12.16 4.46
N ALA A 82 7.96 12.31 3.55
CA ALA A 82 7.52 13.59 3.05
C ALA A 82 6.65 14.40 4.05
N GLY A 83 6.43 13.89 5.28
CA GLY A 83 5.58 14.53 6.29
C GLY A 83 4.09 14.54 5.94
N LYS A 84 3.69 13.78 4.92
CA LYS A 84 2.31 13.72 4.41
C LYS A 84 1.48 12.60 5.06
N ILE A 85 2.18 11.64 5.65
CA ILE A 85 1.60 10.59 6.49
C ILE A 85 2.23 10.83 7.86
N ASP A 86 1.40 10.96 8.89
CA ASP A 86 1.91 11.13 10.24
C ASP A 86 2.73 9.89 10.61
N ALA A 87 4.05 10.05 10.65
CA ALA A 87 4.97 8.99 10.98
C ALA A 87 4.69 8.44 12.39
N ALA A 88 4.13 9.25 13.30
CA ALA A 88 3.68 8.77 14.61
C ALA A 88 2.45 7.88 14.49
N GLU A 89 1.49 8.22 13.63
CA GLU A 89 0.30 7.39 13.38
C GLU A 89 0.65 6.06 12.69
N MET A 90 1.61 6.10 11.76
CA MET A 90 2.24 4.88 11.24
C MET A 90 2.92 4.09 12.36
N ARG A 91 3.80 4.70 13.17
CA ARG A 91 4.52 4.03 14.26
C ARG A 91 3.61 3.41 15.31
N LYS A 92 2.44 4.02 15.59
CA LYS A 92 1.42 3.48 16.51
C LYS A 92 0.85 2.16 16.01
N HIS A 93 0.76 1.97 14.70
CA HIS A 93 0.40 0.68 14.13
C HIS A 93 1.67 -0.19 14.11
N VAL A 94 1.58 -1.40 14.65
CA VAL A 94 2.69 -2.38 14.73
C VAL A 94 3.39 -2.58 13.36
N MET A 95 2.67 -2.33 12.26
CA MET A 95 3.15 -2.39 10.89
C MET A 95 3.90 -1.13 10.41
N GLY A 96 3.68 0.05 10.98
CA GLY A 96 4.51 1.22 10.63
C GLY A 96 5.90 1.16 11.24
N LEU A 97 6.09 0.43 12.35
CA LEU A 97 7.42 -0.05 12.74
C LEU A 97 7.98 -1.02 11.69
N ALA A 98 7.19 -1.92 11.11
CA ALA A 98 7.68 -2.78 10.04
C ALA A 98 8.10 -2.01 8.77
N ILE A 99 7.31 -1.04 8.32
CA ILE A 99 7.59 -0.22 7.13
C ILE A 99 8.77 0.74 7.35
N LEU A 100 8.90 1.30 8.57
CA LEU A 100 9.97 2.23 8.93
C LEU A 100 11.26 1.54 9.38
N SER A 101 11.18 0.37 10.02
CA SER A 101 12.31 -0.36 10.58
C SER A 101 12.80 -1.51 9.70
N PHE A 102 11.96 -2.07 8.84
CA PHE A 102 12.37 -3.03 7.83
C PHE A 102 12.26 -2.37 6.46
N PRO A 103 13.37 -1.89 5.88
CA PRO A 103 13.43 -1.77 4.44
C PRO A 103 13.32 -3.21 3.92
N ILE A 104 12.10 -3.67 3.64
CA ILE A 104 11.90 -4.84 2.79
C ILE A 104 12.48 -4.42 1.43
N ASN A 105 13.76 -4.72 1.26
CA ASN A 105 14.42 -4.72 -0.03
C ASN A 105 13.87 -5.96 -0.73
N PHE A 106 12.76 -5.77 -1.44
CA PHE A 106 12.44 -6.62 -2.56
C PHE A 106 13.68 -6.56 -3.47
N GLY A 107 14.33 -7.71 -3.69
CA GLY A 107 15.67 -7.80 -4.28
C GLY A 107 15.81 -7.03 -5.60
N PRO A 108 17.06 -6.85 -6.09
CA PRO A 108 17.28 -6.13 -7.33
C PRO A 108 16.50 -6.85 -8.45
N PHE A 109 15.60 -6.10 -9.08
CA PHE A 109 14.98 -6.50 -10.34
C PHE A 109 16.02 -6.64 -11.42
#